data_AF-A0A4P6UBD7-F1
#
_entry.id   AF-A0A4P6UBD7-F1
#
_cell.length_a   1.000
_cell.length_b   1.000
_cell.length_c   1.000
_cell.angle_alpha   90.00
_cell.angle_beta   90.00
_cell.angle_gamma   90.00
#
_symmetry.space_group_name_H-M   'P 1'
#
loop_
_entity.id
_entity.type
_entity.pdbx_description
1 polymer ?
#
loop_
_entity_poly.entity_id
_entity_poly.type
_entity_poly.pdbx_seq_one_letter_code
_entity_poly.pdbx_strand_id
1 'polypeptide(L)'
;MRYSRKPGWRPHDTAWVTWVALLPILLLVVSIPAALLEDNRGTMIGDVLVTWNLFGIFGLVVTVPVAMVALFGAAALKQQFRFGRWLASLGSAAAAIAFATLAYGIVAEMASPDEWRDPNSWAPVLSPSAAFLVLVPYFAITVANTYVIGRLWKRRA
;
A
#
# COMPACT_ATOMS: atom_id res chain seq x y z
N MET A 1 -8.88 40.64 10.52
CA MET A 1 -9.07 39.34 9.84
C MET A 1 -9.11 38.22 10.87
N ARG A 2 -10.29 37.63 11.15
CA ARG A 2 -10.42 36.48 12.07
C ARG A 2 -10.01 35.21 11.32
N TYR A 3 -8.97 34.52 11.79
CA TYR A 3 -8.71 33.14 11.42
C TYR A 3 -9.88 32.28 11.91
N SER A 4 -10.84 32.03 11.03
CA SER A 4 -11.83 30.97 11.22
C SER A 4 -11.08 29.64 11.32
N ARG A 5 -11.00 29.08 12.53
CA ARG A 5 -10.61 27.68 12.72
C ARG A 5 -11.66 26.84 11.99
N LYS A 6 -11.31 26.34 10.80
CA LYS A 6 -12.17 25.41 10.05
C LYS A 6 -12.43 24.19 10.95
N PRO A 7 -13.70 23.82 11.20
CA PRO A 7 -14.00 22.63 12.00
C PRO A 7 -13.41 21.38 11.33
N GLY A 8 -12.77 20.52 12.12
CA GLY A 8 -12.30 19.20 11.71
C GLY A 8 -10.86 19.08 11.17
N TRP A 9 -10.36 20.05 10.40
CA TRP A 9 -9.07 19.94 9.71
C TRP A 9 -7.85 20.12 10.63
N ARG A 10 -6.84 19.23 10.52
CA ARG A 10 -5.48 19.45 11.07
C ARG A 10 -4.43 19.14 9.99
N PRO A 11 -3.31 19.90 9.93
CA PRO A 11 -2.23 19.66 8.96
C PRO A 11 -1.69 18.23 8.97
N HIS A 12 -1.67 17.63 10.16
CA HIS A 12 -1.22 16.26 10.36
C HIS A 12 -2.07 15.23 9.60
N ASP A 13 -3.37 15.48 9.34
CA ASP A 13 -4.18 14.51 8.59
C ASP A 13 -3.82 14.50 7.11
N THR A 14 -3.58 15.68 6.53
CA THR A 14 -3.05 15.79 5.17
C THR A 14 -1.73 15.04 5.06
N ALA A 15 -0.81 15.26 6.02
CA ALA A 15 0.47 14.56 6.05
C ALA A 15 0.29 13.02 6.14
N TRP A 16 -0.61 12.53 7.01
CA TRP A 16 -0.86 11.09 7.13
C TRP A 16 -1.44 10.48 5.87
N VAL A 17 -2.45 11.11 5.26
CA VAL A 17 -3.03 10.60 4.00
C VAL A 17 -1.96 10.56 2.91
N THR A 18 -1.17 11.64 2.77
CA THR A 18 -0.09 11.70 1.78
C THR A 18 0.97 10.62 2.01
N TRP A 19 1.47 10.47 3.24
CA TRP A 19 2.48 9.45 3.54
C TRP A 19 1.97 8.04 3.25
N VAL A 20 0.76 7.72 3.70
CA VAL A 20 0.17 6.39 3.51
C VAL A 20 -0.12 6.08 2.05
N ALA A 21 -0.58 7.08 1.28
CA ALA A 21 -0.82 6.94 -0.16
C ALA A 21 0.48 6.66 -0.94
N LEU A 22 1.62 7.14 -0.46
CA LEU A 22 2.92 6.98 -1.11
C LEU A 22 3.68 5.73 -0.68
N LEU A 23 3.30 5.06 0.42
CA LEU A 23 3.96 3.84 0.91
C LEU A 23 4.24 2.77 -0.16
N PRO A 24 3.29 2.36 -1.02
CA PRO A 24 3.56 1.34 -2.03
C PRO A 24 4.56 1.81 -3.09
N ILE A 25 4.58 3.10 -3.42
CA ILE A 25 5.57 3.69 -4.35
C ILE A 25 6.95 3.72 -3.68
N LEU A 26 7.02 4.12 -2.41
CA LEU A 26 8.27 4.11 -1.65
C LEU A 26 8.84 2.71 -1.49
N LEU A 27 7.98 1.72 -1.21
CA LEU A 27 8.38 0.32 -1.16
C LEU A 27 9.06 -0.09 -2.47
N LEU A 28 8.42 0.19 -3.61
CA LEU A 28 8.97 -0.13 -4.93
C LEU A 28 10.29 0.60 -5.20
N VAL A 29 10.34 1.91 -4.92
CA VAL A 29 11.54 2.74 -5.13
C VAL A 29 12.72 2.25 -4.29
N VAL A 30 12.47 1.74 -3.08
CA VAL A 30 13.52 1.18 -2.21
C VAL A 30 13.87 -0.27 -2.59
N SER A 31 12.88 -1.08 -3.01
CA SER A 31 13.10 -2.48 -3.33
C SER A 31 13.88 -2.69 -4.64
N ILE A 32 13.75 -1.79 -5.63
CA ILE A 32 14.52 -1.84 -6.87
C ILE A 32 16.04 -1.78 -6.61
N PRO A 33 16.60 -0.74 -5.97
CA PRO A 33 18.03 -0.68 -5.71
C PRO A 33 18.48 -1.77 -4.74
N ALA A 34 17.65 -2.14 -3.75
CA ALA A 34 17.96 -3.25 -2.87
C ALA A 34 18.09 -4.57 -3.65
N ALA A 35 17.20 -4.84 -4.62
CA ALA A 35 17.29 -6.01 -5.48
C ALA A 35 18.57 -6.01 -6.33
N LEU A 36 18.97 -4.85 -6.86
CA LEU A 36 20.21 -4.71 -7.63
C LEU A 36 21.46 -4.98 -6.78
N LEU A 37 21.44 -4.63 -5.49
CA LEU A 37 22.54 -4.90 -4.57
C LEU A 37 22.64 -6.38 -4.18
N GLU A 38 21.52 -7.10 -4.23
CA GLU A 38 21.40 -8.52 -3.86
C GLU A 38 21.41 -9.46 -5.08
N ASP A 39 21.50 -8.89 -6.29
CA ASP A 39 21.38 -9.62 -7.55
C ASP A 39 22.42 -10.75 -7.68
N ASN A 40 22.00 -11.87 -8.26
CA ASN A 40 22.80 -13.08 -8.50
C ASN A 40 23.36 -13.81 -7.26
N ARG A 41 22.90 -13.50 -6.05
CA ARG A 41 23.35 -14.20 -4.83
C ARG A 41 22.57 -15.45 -4.47
N GLY A 42 21.42 -15.68 -5.12
CA GLY A 42 20.54 -16.83 -4.83
C GLY A 42 20.04 -16.86 -3.38
N THR A 43 19.88 -15.69 -2.76
CA THR A 43 19.47 -15.58 -1.36
C THR A 43 17.97 -15.45 -1.23
N MET A 44 17.44 -15.88 -0.08
CA MET A 44 16.05 -15.66 0.31
C MET A 44 15.63 -14.18 0.22
N ILE A 45 16.55 -13.26 0.53
CA ILE A 45 16.30 -11.82 0.47
C ILE A 45 16.17 -11.36 -0.99
N GLY A 46 17.00 -11.89 -1.90
CA GLY A 46 16.88 -11.65 -3.33
C GLY A 46 15.50 -12.03 -3.86
N ASP A 47 15.00 -13.22 -3.51
CA ASP A 47 13.67 -13.68 -3.94
C ASP A 47 12.55 -12.76 -3.43
N VAL A 48 12.61 -12.36 -2.15
CA VAL A 48 11.64 -11.42 -1.56
C VAL A 48 11.64 -10.08 -2.31
N LEU A 49 12.82 -9.54 -2.61
CA LEU A 49 12.97 -8.26 -3.30
C LEU A 49 12.47 -8.34 -4.75
N VAL A 50 12.75 -9.44 -5.46
CA VAL A 50 12.23 -9.69 -6.80
C VAL A 50 10.70 -9.77 -6.77
N THR A 51 10.11 -10.50 -5.82
CA THR A 51 8.65 -10.55 -5.67
C THR A 51 8.04 -9.18 -5.37
N TRP A 52 8.65 -8.39 -4.48
CA TRP A 52 8.21 -7.01 -4.23
C TRP A 52 8.25 -6.14 -5.48
N ASN A 53 9.31 -6.25 -6.28
CA ASN A 53 9.43 -5.51 -7.53
C ASN A 53 8.37 -5.94 -8.55
N LEU A 54 8.11 -7.24 -8.69
CA LEU A 54 7.08 -7.77 -9.59
C LEU A 54 5.69 -7.23 -9.21
N PHE A 55 5.28 -7.42 -7.95
CA PHE A 55 4.00 -6.89 -7.47
C PHE A 55 3.93 -5.36 -7.52
N GLY A 56 5.04 -4.69 -7.22
CA GLY A 56 5.12 -3.24 -7.28
C GLY A 56 4.93 -2.72 -8.71
N ILE A 57 5.72 -3.22 -9.68
CA ILE A 57 5.68 -2.78 -11.09
C ILE A 57 4.32 -3.08 -11.72
N PHE A 58 3.84 -4.33 -11.65
CA PHE A 58 2.54 -4.67 -12.22
C PHE A 58 1.38 -4.02 -11.45
N GLY A 59 1.54 -3.87 -10.13
CA GLY A 59 0.57 -3.20 -9.26
C GLY A 59 0.49 -1.68 -9.44
N LEU A 60 1.41 -1.04 -10.19
CA LEU A 60 1.35 0.40 -10.46
C LEU A 60 0.04 0.81 -11.13
N VAL A 61 -0.51 -0.07 -11.99
CA VAL A 61 -1.78 0.17 -12.71
C VAL A 61 -2.93 0.43 -11.74
N VAL A 62 -2.91 -0.20 -10.56
CA VAL A 62 -3.92 0.00 -9.50
C VAL A 62 -3.46 1.06 -8.51
N THR A 63 -2.19 1.02 -8.12
CA THR A 63 -1.63 1.85 -7.05
C THR A 63 -1.63 3.33 -7.40
N VAL A 64 -1.22 3.69 -8.63
CA VAL A 64 -1.11 5.10 -9.03
C VAL A 64 -2.48 5.80 -9.04
N PRO A 65 -3.54 5.26 -9.70
CA PRO A 65 -4.86 5.89 -9.66
C PRO A 65 -5.41 6.03 -8.23
N VAL A 66 -5.25 4.99 -7.41
CA VAL A 66 -5.74 5.00 -6.03
C VAL A 66 -5.00 6.03 -5.17
N ALA A 67 -3.67 6.10 -5.31
CA ALA A 67 -2.86 7.11 -4.63
C ALA A 67 -3.24 8.53 -5.08
N MET A 68 -3.49 8.75 -6.38
CA MET A 68 -3.95 10.05 -6.89
C MET A 68 -5.26 10.48 -6.24
N VAL A 69 -6.26 9.59 -6.16
CA VAL A 69 -7.53 9.87 -5.48
C VAL A 69 -7.30 10.26 -4.01
N ALA A 70 -6.47 9.50 -3.29
CA ALA A 70 -6.13 9.81 -1.90
C ALA A 70 -5.43 11.18 -1.75
N LEU A 71 -4.48 11.50 -2.64
CA LEU A 71 -3.72 12.75 -2.64
C LEU A 71 -4.58 13.96 -3.01
N PHE A 72 -5.49 13.83 -3.97
CA PHE A 72 -6.47 14.88 -4.26
C PHE A 72 -7.38 15.12 -3.05
N GLY A 73 -7.79 14.05 -2.36
CA GLY A 73 -8.52 14.15 -1.10
C GLY A 73 -7.72 14.91 -0.05
N ALA A 74 -6.45 14.55 0.13
CA ALA A 74 -5.53 15.20 1.07
C ALA A 74 -5.37 16.71 0.81
N ALA A 75 -5.24 17.10 -0.46
CA ALA A 75 -5.15 18.50 -0.88
C ALA A 75 -6.46 19.26 -0.62
N ALA A 76 -7.60 18.62 -0.85
CA ALA A 76 -8.92 19.21 -0.64
C ALA A 76 -9.31 19.37 0.84
N LEU A 77 -8.68 18.62 1.77
CA LEU A 77 -8.99 18.66 3.21
C LEU A 77 -8.94 20.08 3.80
N LYS A 78 -7.99 20.92 3.35
CA LYS A 78 -7.85 22.30 3.83
C LYS A 78 -8.96 23.21 3.33
N GLN A 79 -9.46 23.00 2.11
CA GLN A 79 -10.44 23.87 1.48
C GLN A 79 -11.86 23.46 1.86
N GLN A 80 -12.20 22.18 1.62
CA GLN A 80 -13.52 21.59 1.83
C GLN A 80 -13.37 20.26 2.59
N PHE A 81 -13.36 20.33 3.92
CA PHE A 81 -13.07 19.17 4.77
C PHE A 81 -13.97 17.95 4.49
N ARG A 82 -15.29 18.15 4.30
CA ARG A 82 -16.22 17.05 4.01
C ARG A 82 -15.90 16.33 2.70
N PHE A 83 -15.61 17.09 1.63
CA PHE A 83 -15.27 16.54 0.32
C PHE A 83 -13.88 15.88 0.34
N GLY A 84 -12.87 16.57 0.87
CA GLY A 84 -11.52 16.01 1.01
C GLY A 84 -11.49 14.74 1.87
N ARG A 85 -12.29 14.68 2.94
CA ARG A 85 -12.45 13.49 3.77
C ARG A 85 -13.03 12.32 2.98
N TRP A 86 -14.10 12.55 2.22
CA TRP A 86 -14.72 11.52 1.40
C TRP A 86 -13.76 10.96 0.35
N LEU A 87 -13.09 11.85 -0.39
CA LEU A 87 -12.17 11.47 -1.45
C LEU A 87 -10.93 10.75 -0.91
N ALA A 88 -10.34 11.25 0.19
CA ALA A 88 -9.23 10.58 0.88
C ALA A 88 -9.64 9.20 1.42
N SER A 89 -10.85 9.08 1.97
CA SER A 89 -11.37 7.79 2.46
C SER A 89 -11.60 6.80 1.32
N LEU A 90 -12.08 7.26 0.17
CA LEU A 90 -12.29 6.43 -1.02
C LEU A 90 -10.96 5.87 -1.53
N GLY A 91 -9.95 6.73 -1.68
CA GLY A 91 -8.60 6.32 -2.06
C GLY A 91 -8.01 5.32 -1.06
N SER A 92 -8.08 5.62 0.24
CA SER A 92 -7.58 4.69 1.27
C SER A 92 -8.37 3.38 1.33
N ALA A 93 -9.68 3.38 1.10
CA ALA A 93 -10.49 2.15 1.10
C ALA A 93 -10.13 1.27 -0.10
N ALA A 94 -10.00 1.86 -1.30
CA ALA A 94 -9.57 1.14 -2.48
C ALA A 94 -8.16 0.54 -2.30
N ALA A 95 -7.23 1.31 -1.71
CA ALA A 95 -5.89 0.82 -1.37
C ALA A 95 -5.95 -0.36 -0.41
N ALA A 96 -6.70 -0.22 0.70
CA ALA A 96 -6.83 -1.27 1.69
C ALA A 96 -7.39 -2.57 1.09
N ILE A 97 -8.39 -2.49 0.21
CA ILE A 97 -8.95 -3.65 -0.49
C ILE A 97 -7.89 -4.26 -1.41
N ALA A 98 -7.24 -3.46 -2.26
CA ALA A 98 -6.25 -3.97 -3.21
C ALA A 98 -5.09 -4.71 -2.50
N PHE A 99 -4.53 -4.10 -1.45
CA PHE A 99 -3.42 -4.69 -0.70
C PHE A 99 -3.85 -5.83 0.23
N ALA A 100 -5.09 -5.83 0.72
CA ALA A 100 -5.65 -6.97 1.43
C ALA A 100 -5.85 -8.17 0.50
N THR A 101 -6.33 -7.95 -0.73
CA THR A 101 -6.46 -9.01 -1.75
C THR A 101 -5.09 -9.58 -2.12
N LEU A 102 -4.08 -8.71 -2.29
CA LEU A 102 -2.70 -9.16 -2.56
C LEU A 102 -2.14 -9.99 -1.39
N ALA A 103 -2.31 -9.51 -0.16
CA ALA A 103 -1.93 -10.22 1.06
C ALA A 103 -2.62 -11.59 1.17
N TYR A 104 -3.92 -11.64 0.88
CA TYR A 104 -4.67 -12.89 0.82
C TYR A 104 -4.13 -13.83 -0.25
N GLY A 105 -3.83 -13.33 -1.45
CA GLY A 105 -3.24 -14.13 -2.54
C GLY A 105 -1.92 -14.77 -2.14
N ILE A 106 -1.04 -14.04 -1.44
CA ILE A 106 0.23 -14.58 -0.91
C ILE A 106 -0.04 -15.71 0.11
N VAL A 107 -1.02 -15.51 1.00
CA VAL A 107 -1.39 -16.52 2.01
C VAL A 107 -2.03 -17.75 1.38
N ALA A 108 -2.91 -17.55 0.40
CA ALA A 108 -3.55 -18.63 -0.33
C ALA A 108 -2.51 -19.48 -1.06
N GLU A 109 -1.53 -18.86 -1.72
CA GLU A 109 -0.44 -19.56 -2.40
C GLU A 109 0.41 -20.41 -1.44
N MET A 110 0.64 -19.95 -0.19
CA MET A 110 1.34 -20.76 0.82
C MET A 110 0.55 -21.99 1.29
N ALA A 111 -0.78 -21.96 1.17
CA ALA A 111 -1.65 -23.05 1.59
C ALA A 111 -2.01 -24.00 0.43
N SER A 112 -1.74 -23.60 -0.81
CA SER A 112 -1.99 -24.42 -2.00
C SER A 112 -1.11 -25.67 -2.01
N PRO A 113 -1.65 -26.87 -2.30
CA PRO A 113 -0.84 -28.06 -2.52
C PRO A 113 0.09 -27.88 -3.73
N ASP A 114 1.28 -28.48 -3.69
CA ASP A 114 2.29 -28.35 -4.74
C ASP A 114 1.77 -28.74 -6.14
N GLU A 115 0.81 -29.66 -6.20
CA GLU A 115 0.14 -30.15 -7.42
C GLU A 115 -0.68 -29.08 -8.15
N TRP A 116 -1.06 -28.00 -7.45
CA TRP A 116 -1.87 -26.89 -7.97
C TRP A 116 -1.00 -25.73 -8.45
N ARG A 117 0.31 -25.83 -8.28
CA ARG A 117 1.27 -24.78 -8.64
C ARG A 117 1.58 -24.85 -10.13
N ASP A 118 1.51 -23.71 -10.80
CA ASP A 118 1.84 -23.63 -12.23
C ASP A 118 3.34 -23.95 -12.44
N PRO A 119 3.68 -25.04 -13.15
CA PRO A 119 5.07 -25.39 -13.42
C PRO A 119 5.81 -24.34 -14.28
N ASN A 120 5.08 -23.43 -14.93
CA ASN A 120 5.64 -22.33 -15.73
C ASN A 120 5.55 -20.96 -15.03
N SER A 121 5.43 -20.94 -13.70
CA SER A 121 5.41 -19.69 -12.92
C SER A 121 6.69 -18.86 -13.15
N TRP A 122 6.49 -17.59 -13.49
CA TRP A 122 7.55 -16.58 -13.61
C TRP A 122 7.98 -15.99 -12.26
N ALA A 123 7.23 -16.27 -11.18
CA ALA A 123 7.56 -15.83 -9.83
C ALA A 123 8.37 -16.90 -9.09
N PRO A 124 9.36 -16.50 -8.26
CA PRO A 124 10.15 -17.45 -7.48
C PRO A 124 9.28 -18.26 -6.52
N VAL A 125 9.68 -19.51 -6.28
CA VAL A 125 9.04 -20.38 -5.28
C VAL A 125 9.49 -19.93 -3.90
N LEU A 126 8.60 -19.24 -3.19
CA LEU A 126 8.89 -18.69 -1.87
C LEU A 126 8.77 -19.78 -0.79
N SER A 127 9.78 -19.86 0.07
CA SER A 127 9.67 -20.57 1.34
C SER A 127 8.65 -19.86 2.26
N PRO A 128 8.10 -20.54 3.30
CA PRO A 128 7.15 -19.90 4.23
C PRO A 128 7.70 -18.63 4.89
N SER A 129 9.00 -18.61 5.22
CA SER A 129 9.65 -17.43 5.78
C SER A 129 9.80 -16.30 4.76
N ALA A 130 10.13 -16.62 3.50
CA ALA A 130 10.21 -15.63 2.43
C ALA A 130 8.82 -15.05 2.13
N ALA A 131 7.79 -15.89 2.05
CA ALA A 131 6.41 -15.46 1.82
C ALA A 131 5.89 -14.59 2.98
N PHE A 132 6.25 -14.91 4.23
CA PHE A 132 5.97 -14.04 5.37
C PHE A 132 6.63 -12.66 5.20
N LEU A 133 7.91 -12.61 4.82
CA LEU A 133 8.60 -11.33 4.56
C LEU A 133 7.93 -10.55 3.41
N VAL A 134 7.52 -11.24 2.35
CA VAL A 134 6.78 -10.62 1.24
C VAL A 134 5.46 -10.00 1.73
N LEU A 135 4.74 -10.70 2.61
CA LEU A 135 3.43 -10.29 3.13
C LEU A 135 3.47 -9.02 4.00
N VAL A 136 4.50 -8.86 4.85
CA VAL A 136 4.58 -7.79 5.86
C VAL A 136 4.25 -6.40 5.33
N PRO A 137 4.90 -5.88 4.26
CA PRO A 137 4.64 -4.52 3.81
C PRO A 137 3.21 -4.33 3.30
N TYR A 138 2.63 -5.32 2.61
CA TYR A 138 1.26 -5.21 2.10
C TYR A 138 0.23 -5.21 3.22
N PHE A 139 0.45 -6.05 4.24
CA PHE A 139 -0.37 -6.02 5.45
C PHE A 139 -0.26 -4.67 6.18
N ALA A 140 0.96 -4.14 6.33
CA ALA A 140 1.19 -2.84 6.96
C ALA A 140 0.51 -1.69 6.18
N ILE A 141 0.58 -1.69 4.85
CA ILE A 141 -0.10 -0.70 3.99
C ILE A 141 -1.62 -0.78 4.15
N THR A 142 -2.18 -2.00 4.20
CA THR A 142 -3.62 -2.20 4.46
C THR A 142 -4.03 -1.59 5.80
N VAL A 143 -3.33 -1.94 6.89
CA VAL A 143 -3.61 -1.41 8.23
C VAL A 143 -3.49 0.11 8.28
N ALA A 144 -2.45 0.67 7.66
CA ALA A 144 -2.23 2.10 7.60
C ALA A 144 -3.38 2.84 6.89
N ASN A 145 -3.88 2.29 5.77
CA ASN A 145 -5.01 2.85 5.05
C ASN A 145 -6.32 2.75 5.86
N THR A 146 -6.59 1.62 6.50
CA THR A 146 -7.76 1.47 7.40
C THR A 146 -7.69 2.47 8.57
N TYR A 147 -6.49 2.68 9.13
CA TYR A 147 -6.27 3.66 10.18
C TYR A 147 -6.54 5.10 9.71
N VAL A 148 -6.10 5.47 8.50
CA VAL A 148 -6.40 6.79 7.91
C VAL A 148 -7.91 7.03 7.85
N ILE A 149 -8.69 6.05 7.38
CA ILE A 149 -10.16 6.14 7.34
C ILE A 149 -10.71 6.38 8.74
N GLY A 150 -10.39 5.49 9.69
CA GLY A 150 -10.89 5.61 11.07
C GLY A 150 -10.53 6.95 11.71
N ARG A 151 -9.31 7.45 11.47
CA ARG A 151 -8.83 8.74 11.95
C ARG A 151 -9.62 9.91 11.37
N LEU A 152 -9.88 9.91 10.06
CA LEU A 152 -10.62 10.98 9.38
C LEU A 152 -12.09 11.04 9.82
N TRP A 153 -12.71 9.88 10.06
CA TRP A 153 -14.13 9.79 10.46
C TRP A 153 -14.38 10.00 11.95
N LYS A 154 -13.37 9.84 12.82
CA LYS A 154 -13.44 10.27 14.23
C LYS A 154 -13.55 11.80 14.39
N ARG A 155 -13.35 12.58 13.33
CA ARG A 155 -13.39 14.05 13.38
C ARG A 155 -14.78 14.57 13.05
N ARG A 156 -15.31 15.41 13.95
CA ARG A 156 -16.55 16.15 13.71
C ARG A 156 -16.37 17.07 12.49
N ALA A 157 -17.30 16.96 11.54
CA ALA A 157 -17.38 17.82 10.37
C ALA A 157 -17.93 19.19 10.75
#